data_AF-A0A7J8PGR8-F1
#
_entry.id   AF-A0A7J8PGR8-F1
#
_cell.length_a   1.000
_cell.length_b   1.000
_cell.length_c   1.000
_cell.angle_alpha   90.00
_cell.angle_beta   90.00
_cell.angle_gamma   90.00
#
_symmetry.space_group_name_H-M   'P 1'
#
loop_
_entity.id
_entity.type
_entity.pdbx_description
1 polymer ?
#
loop_
_entity_poly.entity_id
_entity_poly.type
_entity_poly.pdbx_seq_one_letter_code
_entity_poly.pdbx_strand_id
1 'polypeptide(L)'
;MEWHACLDEYEKLVIRMTTPRVVIDNAVCPTATLVKVDSARRDGILLDAVQVLTDLNLSIKKAYISSDGQWFMDVFHVTDLNGNKLTDESVISYIEQVIIS
;
A
#
# COMPACT_ATOMS: atom_id res chain seq x y z
N MET A 1 4.20 18.31 35.18
CA MET A 1 3.53 17.02 34.91
C MET A 1 3.17 16.93 33.42
N GLU A 2 4.08 17.38 32.54
CA GLU A 2 3.83 17.57 31.09
C GLU A 2 4.70 16.67 30.20
N TRP A 3 5.67 15.97 30.80
CA TRP A 3 6.61 15.11 30.10
C TRP A 3 5.99 13.79 29.62
N HIS A 4 5.02 13.24 30.35
CA HIS A 4 4.30 12.03 29.93
C HIS A 4 3.46 12.29 28.67
N ALA A 5 2.66 13.36 28.67
CA ALA A 5 1.82 13.72 27.52
C ALA A 5 2.62 14.03 26.24
N CYS A 6 3.82 14.62 26.37
CA CYS A 6 4.69 14.91 25.23
C CYS A 6 5.29 13.62 24.61
N LEU A 7 5.64 12.63 25.44
CA LEU A 7 6.09 11.32 24.97
C LEU A 7 4.96 10.54 24.28
N ASP A 8 3.74 10.58 24.83
CA ASP A 8 2.55 9.98 24.21
C ASP A 8 2.27 10.54 22.80
N GLU A 9 2.38 11.87 22.62
CA GLU A 9 2.16 12.51 21.32
C GLU A 9 3.29 12.19 20.33
N TYR A 10 4.55 12.13 20.79
CA TYR A 10 5.68 11.74 19.94
C TYR A 10 5.56 10.28 19.48
N GLU A 11 5.20 9.35 20.37
CA GLU A 11 4.99 7.95 20.01
C GLU A 11 3.86 7.78 19.00
N LYS A 12 2.73 8.48 19.17
CA LYS A 12 1.64 8.48 18.17
C LYS A 12 2.09 9.02 16.81
N LEU A 13 2.92 10.06 16.80
CA LEU A 13 3.47 10.63 15.55
C LEU A 13 4.42 9.64 14.87
N VAL A 14 5.33 9.02 15.62
CA VAL A 14 6.24 8.00 15.10
C VAL A 14 5.44 6.83 14.54
N ILE A 15 4.43 6.32 15.26
CA ILE A 15 3.55 5.25 14.77
C ILE A 15 2.89 5.65 13.46
N ARG A 16 2.24 6.83 13.39
CA ARG A 16 1.60 7.32 12.17
C ARG A 16 2.56 7.45 10.98
N MET A 17 3.82 7.80 11.24
CA MET A 17 4.83 7.87 10.19
C MET A 17 5.30 6.47 9.80
N THR A 18 5.44 5.54 10.74
CA THR A 18 5.96 4.20 10.42
C THR A 18 4.91 3.21 9.87
N THR A 19 3.62 3.48 10.06
CA THR A 19 2.55 2.61 9.59
C THR A 19 2.47 2.62 8.06
N PRO A 20 2.55 1.44 7.40
CA PRO A 20 2.31 1.34 5.97
C PRO A 20 0.94 1.88 5.59
N ARG A 21 0.84 2.56 4.45
CA ARG A 21 -0.41 3.09 3.91
C ARG A 21 -0.61 2.56 2.52
N VAL A 22 -1.83 2.11 2.26
CA VAL A 22 -2.24 1.67 0.93
C VAL A 22 -3.30 2.62 0.43
N VAL A 23 -3.15 3.08 -0.81
CA VAL A 23 -4.12 3.93 -1.50
C VAL A 23 -4.45 3.30 -2.83
N ILE A 24 -5.73 3.00 -3.04
CA ILE A 24 -6.24 2.45 -4.29
C ILE A 24 -6.87 3.58 -5.10
N ASP A 25 -6.42 3.72 -6.35
CA ASP A 25 -6.83 4.81 -7.23
C ASP A 25 -7.25 4.25 -8.59
N ASN A 26 -8.55 4.35 -8.86
CA ASN A 26 -9.14 3.89 -10.10
C ASN A 26 -9.41 5.03 -11.10
N ALA A 27 -8.92 6.25 -10.85
CA ALA A 27 -9.18 7.41 -11.71
C ALA A 27 -7.96 7.78 -12.59
N VAL A 28 -6.74 7.61 -12.09
CA VAL A 28 -5.51 8.11 -12.72
C VAL A 28 -5.16 7.41 -14.05
N CYS A 29 -5.31 6.09 -14.12
CA CYS A 29 -4.99 5.32 -15.33
C CYS A 29 -6.28 4.81 -15.98
N PRO A 30 -6.48 4.94 -17.30
CA PRO A 30 -7.71 4.49 -17.95
C PRO A 30 -7.83 2.96 -18.00
N THR A 31 -6.70 2.23 -18.02
CA THR A 31 -6.65 0.79 -18.31
C THR A 31 -6.33 -0.09 -17.09
N ALA A 32 -5.96 0.49 -15.96
CA ALA A 32 -5.58 -0.26 -14.77
C ALA A 32 -5.97 0.50 -13.50
N THR A 33 -6.17 -0.24 -12.41
CA THR A 33 -6.30 0.32 -11.07
C THR A 33 -4.90 0.51 -10.49
N LEU A 34 -4.63 1.64 -9.83
CA LEU A 34 -3.36 1.88 -9.16
C LEU A 34 -3.48 1.45 -7.70
N VAL A 35 -2.55 0.61 -7.25
CA VAL A 35 -2.34 0.28 -5.84
C VAL A 35 -1.03 0.94 -5.42
N LYS A 36 -1.11 1.97 -4.59
CA LYS A 36 0.03 2.72 -4.06
C LYS A 36 0.29 2.24 -2.64
N VAL A 37 1.52 1.85 -2.35
CA VAL A 37 1.97 1.36 -1.05
C VAL A 37 3.10 2.27 -0.57
N ASP A 38 2.82 3.04 0.48
CA ASP A 38 3.79 3.90 1.15
C ASP A 38 4.19 3.25 2.46
N SER A 39 5.48 3.06 2.73
CA SER A 39 5.90 2.49 4.01
C SER A 39 7.24 3.03 4.49
N ALA A 40 7.37 3.17 5.80
CA ALA A 40 8.69 3.31 6.42
C ALA A 40 9.41 1.96 6.36
N ARG A 41 10.74 1.98 6.32
CA ARG A 41 11.61 0.80 6.25
C ARG A 41 11.15 -0.32 7.19
N ARG A 42 10.44 -1.28 6.61
CA ARG A 42 10.15 -2.62 7.14
C ARG A 42 10.55 -3.60 6.05
N ASP A 43 11.35 -4.58 6.42
CA ASP A 43 11.78 -5.61 5.48
C ASP A 43 10.55 -6.43 5.05
N GLY A 44 10.42 -6.72 3.75
CA GLY A 44 9.40 -7.65 3.22
C GLY A 44 8.16 -7.01 2.58
N ILE A 45 7.85 -5.73 2.80
CA ILE A 45 6.60 -5.11 2.33
C ILE A 45 6.36 -5.25 0.82
N LEU A 46 7.40 -5.05 0.01
CA LEU A 46 7.29 -5.21 -1.44
C LEU A 46 6.89 -6.65 -1.82
N LEU A 47 7.48 -7.64 -1.15
CA LEU A 47 7.16 -9.05 -1.38
C LEU A 47 5.73 -9.36 -0.94
N ASP A 48 5.33 -8.88 0.24
CA ASP A 48 3.99 -9.07 0.78
C ASP A 48 2.94 -8.46 -0.15
N ALA A 49 3.16 -7.24 -0.63
CA ALA A 49 2.28 -6.58 -1.59
C ALA A 49 2.15 -7.39 -2.89
N VAL A 50 3.26 -7.86 -3.46
CA VAL A 50 3.23 -8.67 -4.68
C VAL A 50 2.51 -10.00 -4.43
N GLN A 51 2.75 -10.65 -3.29
CA GLN A 51 2.11 -11.92 -2.95
C GLN A 51 0.60 -11.76 -2.80
N VAL A 52 0.13 -10.76 -2.03
CA VAL A 52 -1.31 -10.47 -1.86
C VAL A 52 -2.00 -10.23 -3.20
N LEU A 53 -1.40 -9.41 -4.07
CA LEU A 53 -1.96 -9.12 -5.39
C LEU A 53 -2.02 -10.40 -6.26
N THR A 54 -1.01 -11.25 -6.18
CA THR A 54 -0.95 -12.49 -6.97
C THR A 54 -1.92 -13.54 -6.45
N ASP A 55 -2.05 -13.67 -5.13
CA ASP A 55 -2.96 -14.61 -4.45
C ASP A 55 -4.44 -14.25 -4.72
N LEU A 56 -4.73 -12.97 -4.94
CA LEU A 56 -6.04 -12.47 -5.38
C LEU A 56 -6.30 -12.64 -6.89
N ASN A 57 -5.41 -13.36 -7.59
CA ASN A 57 -5.47 -13.54 -9.04
C ASN A 57 -5.46 -12.20 -9.82
N LEU A 58 -4.80 -11.17 -9.30
CA LEU A 58 -4.63 -9.91 -10.01
C LEU A 58 -3.37 -9.95 -10.89
N SER A 59 -3.42 -9.21 -11.99
CA SER A 59 -2.31 -9.10 -12.93
C SER A 59 -1.63 -7.74 -12.77
N ILE A 60 -0.38 -7.75 -12.33
CA ILE A 60 0.47 -6.56 -12.30
C ILE A 60 0.98 -6.28 -13.72
N LYS A 61 0.51 -5.19 -14.34
CA LYS A 61 0.93 -4.79 -15.70
C LYS A 61 2.18 -3.94 -15.70
N LYS A 62 2.36 -3.15 -14.64
CA LYS A 62 3.49 -2.25 -14.46
C LYS A 62 3.67 -1.98 -12.97
N ALA A 63 4.92 -1.79 -12.55
CA ALA A 63 5.22 -1.32 -11.20
C ALA A 63 6.27 -0.20 -11.26
N TYR A 64 6.15 0.76 -10.35
CA TYR A 64 7.16 1.77 -10.07
C TYR A 64 7.59 1.62 -8.62
N ILE A 65 8.87 1.36 -8.39
CA ILE A 65 9.44 1.10 -7.06
C ILE A 65 10.45 2.21 -6.79
N SER A 66 10.25 2.98 -5.72
CA SER A 66 11.12 4.08 -5.34
C SER A 66 11.45 4.01 -3.85
N SER A 67 12.69 4.34 -3.49
CA SER A 67 13.10 4.48 -2.09
C SER A 67 14.01 5.69 -1.92
N ASP A 68 13.80 6.42 -0.82
CA ASP A 68 14.68 7.50 -0.38
C ASP A 68 15.62 7.07 0.76
N GLY A 69 15.71 5.76 1.00
CA GLY A 69 16.53 5.14 2.04
C GLY A 69 15.77 4.77 3.32
N GLN A 70 14.83 5.62 3.73
CA GLN A 70 14.01 5.41 4.93
C GLN A 70 12.54 5.10 4.60
N TRP A 71 12.08 5.50 3.42
CA TRP A 71 10.75 5.29 2.91
C TRP A 71 10.77 4.53 1.59
N PHE A 72 9.69 3.78 1.37
CA PHE A 72 9.36 3.10 0.13
C PHE A 72 8.05 3.67 -0.40
N MET A 73 8.02 3.94 -1.70
CA MET A 73 6.83 4.30 -2.46
C MET A 73 6.73 3.37 -3.66
N ASP A 74 5.83 2.41 -3.55
CA ASP A 74 5.59 1.39 -4.57
C ASP A 74 4.23 1.62 -5.22
N VAL A 75 4.19 1.64 -6.54
CA VAL A 75 2.94 1.85 -7.30
C VAL A 75 2.75 0.73 -8.30
N PHE A 76 1.71 -0.07 -8.11
CA PHE A 76 1.34 -1.17 -8.99
C PHE A 76 0.15 -0.79 -9.86
N HIS A 77 0.26 -1.01 -11.15
CA HIS A 77 -0.87 -0.97 -12.09
C HIS A 77 -1.43 -2.38 -12.19
N VAL A 78 -2.61 -2.59 -11.60
CA VAL A 78 -3.24 -3.90 -11.50
C VAL A 78 -4.52 -3.98 -12.31
N THR A 79 -4.78 -5.16 -12.85
CA THR A 79 -6.05 -5.54 -13.47
C THR A 79 -6.52 -6.89 -12.93
N ASP A 80 -7.76 -7.25 -13.18
CA ASP A 80 -8.18 -8.65 -13.10
C ASP A 80 -7.48 -9.51 -14.19
N LEU A 81 -7.76 -10.81 -14.21
CA LEU A 81 -7.22 -11.73 -15.22
C LEU A 81 -7.73 -11.43 -16.65
N ASN A 82 -8.87 -10.76 -16.78
CA ASN A 82 -9.48 -10.38 -18.05
C ASN A 82 -8.90 -9.05 -18.60
N GLY A 83 -8.04 -8.38 -17.83
CA GLY A 83 -7.46 -7.08 -18.18
C GLY A 83 -8.32 -5.86 -17.80
N ASN A 84 -9.38 -6.06 -17.01
CA ASN A 84 -10.24 -4.99 -16.53
C ASN A 84 -9.73 -4.40 -15.22
N LYS A 85 -10.17 -3.17 -14.94
CA LYS A 85 -9.94 -2.51 -13.66
C LYS A 85 -10.68 -3.23 -12.53
N LEU A 86 -10.19 -3.07 -11.31
CA LEU A 86 -10.88 -3.53 -10.13
C LEU A 86 -12.09 -2.64 -9.87
N THR A 87 -13.28 -3.25 -9.82
CA THR A 87 -14.54 -2.56 -9.48
C THR A 87 -15.21 -3.15 -8.24
N ASP A 88 -14.76 -4.32 -7.81
CA ASP A 88 -15.28 -4.99 -6.62
C ASP A 88 -14.71 -4.34 -5.36
N GLU A 89 -15.59 -3.65 -4.62
CA GLU A 89 -15.23 -2.98 -3.37
C GLU A 89 -14.68 -3.96 -2.32
N SER A 90 -15.12 -5.22 -2.33
CA SER A 90 -14.64 -6.23 -1.37
C SER A 90 -13.17 -6.57 -1.59
N VAL A 91 -12.76 -6.69 -2.86
CA VAL A 91 -11.35 -6.92 -3.24
C VAL A 91 -10.50 -5.70 -2.89
N ILE A 92 -11.00 -4.50 -3.17
CA ILE A 92 -10.32 -3.24 -2.86
C ILE A 92 -10.10 -3.10 -1.35
N SER A 93 -11.15 -3.27 -0.54
CA SER A 93 -11.05 -3.21 0.92
C SER A 93 -10.15 -4.30 1.49
N TYR A 94 -10.14 -5.50 0.90
CA TYR A 94 -9.26 -6.57 1.33
C TYR A 94 -7.78 -6.24 1.08
N ILE A 95 -7.43 -5.69 -0.09
CA ILE A 95 -6.06 -5.26 -0.39
C ILE A 95 -5.59 -4.20 0.61
N GLU A 96 -6.45 -3.24 0.94
CA GLU A 96 -6.13 -2.20 1.94
C GLU A 96 -5.86 -2.79 3.32
N GLN A 97 -6.63 -3.79 3.75
CA GLN A 97 -6.48 -4.39 5.08
C GLN A 97 -5.26 -5.29 5.21
N VAL A 98 -4.96 -6.10 4.20
CA VAL A 98 -3.93 -7.14 4.29
C VAL A 98 -2.52 -6.58 4.16
N ILE A 99 -2.32 -5.59 3.27
CA ILE A 99 -1.00 -5.00 3.06
C ILE A 99 -0.58 -4.07 4.22
N ILE A 100 -1.54 -3.64 5.06
CA ILE A 100 -1.28 -2.76 6.23
C ILE A 100 -1.00 -3.56 7.53
N SER A 101 -1.33 -4.87 7.58
CA SER A 101 -1.02 -5.73 8.74
C SER A 101 0.49 -5.96 8.92
#